data_AF-A0A0X3W0U7-F1
#
_entry.id   AF-A0A0X3W0U7-F1
#
_cell.length_a   1.000
_cell.length_b   1.000
_cell.length_c   1.000
_cell.angle_alpha   90.00
_cell.angle_beta   90.00
_cell.angle_gamma   90.00
#
_symmetry.space_group_name_H-M   'P 1'
#
loop_
_entity.id
_entity.type
_entity.pdbx_description
1 polymer ?
#
loop_
_entity_poly.entity_id
_entity_poly.type
_entity_poly.pdbx_seq_one_letter_code
_entity_poly.pdbx_strand_id
1 'polypeptide(L)' 'MSDIDRLIELQRASDAEFAKLTGLDGEEHQQHWERWRTAAETVQAAITKAAEGQNRYELEARVKKAARHPETEG' A
#
# COMPACT_ATOMS: atom_id res chain seq x y z
N MET A 1 13.58 4.14 -11.50
CA MET A 1 12.65 3.86 -10.39
C MET A 1 13.29 2.81 -9.52
N SER A 2 13.55 3.11 -8.25
CA SER A 2 14.12 2.14 -7.31
C SER A 2 13.08 1.14 -6.83
N ASP A 3 13.52 0.04 -6.23
CA ASP A 3 12.60 -0.94 -5.61
C ASP A 3 11.74 -0.29 -4.52
N ILE A 4 12.27 0.68 -3.78
CA ILE A 4 11.51 1.40 -2.75
C ILE A 4 10.46 2.32 -3.37
N ASP A 5 10.74 3.01 -4.48
CA ASP A 5 9.76 3.85 -5.18
C ASP A 5 8.57 3.02 -5.67
N ARG A 6 8.85 1.85 -6.25
CA ARG A 6 7.81 0.91 -6.70
C ARG A 6 6.91 0.45 -5.55
N LEU A 7 7.49 0.15 -4.38
CA LEU A 7 6.71 -0.23 -3.19
C LEU A 7 5.85 0.93 -2.68
N ILE A 8 6.36 2.16 -2.74
CA ILE A 8 5.62 3.37 -2.37
C ILE A 8 4.43 3.59 -3.32
N GLU A 9 4.62 3.45 -4.63
CA GLU A 9 3.53 3.56 -5.61
C GLU A 9 2.45 2.51 -5.39
N LEU A 10 2.84 1.25 -5.16
CA LEU A 10 1.90 0.17 -4.84
C LEU A 10 1.12 0.45 -3.54
N GLN A 11 1.80 0.94 -2.49
CA GLN A 11 1.15 1.31 -1.25
C GLN A 11 0.18 2.49 -1.43
N ARG A 12 0.54 3.50 -2.23
CA ARG A 12 -0.34 4.62 -2.57
C ARG A 12 -1.58 4.16 -3.35
N ALA A 13 -1.41 3.25 -4.30
CA ALA A 13 -2.53 2.67 -5.03
C ALA A 13 -3.48 1.89 -4.10
N SER A 14 -2.92 1.08 -3.18
CA SER A 14 -3.73 0.38 -2.18
C SER A 14 -4.45 1.33 -1.22
N ASP A 15 -3.77 2.37 -0.72
CA ASP A 15 -4.39 3.39 0.15
C ASP A 15 -5.49 4.17 -0.61
N ALA A 16 -5.33 4.42 -1.92
CA ALA A 16 -6.36 5.05 -2.75
C ALA A 16 -7.60 4.15 -2.95
N GLU A 17 -7.44 2.85 -3.15
CA GLU A 17 -8.57 1.91 -3.18
C GLU A 17 -9.26 1.81 -1.81
N PHE A 18 -8.50 1.87 -0.72
CA PHE A 18 -9.06 1.90 0.63
C PHE A 18 -9.92 3.14 0.85
N ALA A 19 -9.45 4.32 0.41
CA ALA A 19 -10.18 5.57 0.56
C ALA A 19 -11.56 5.52 -0.12
N LYS A 20 -11.69 4.81 -1.24
CA LYS A 20 -12.97 4.62 -1.97
C LYS A 20 -14.01 3.83 -1.19
N LEU A 21 -13.62 3.07 -0.16
CA LEU A 21 -14.57 2.37 0.71
C LEU A 21 -15.35 3.33 1.61
N THR A 22 -14.83 4.54 1.83
CA THR A 22 -15.47 5.53 2.69
C THR A 22 -16.81 5.94 2.11
N GLY A 23 -17.89 5.72 2.87
CA GLY A 23 -19.24 6.08 2.45
C GLY A 23 -19.95 5.05 1.56
N LEU A 24 -19.30 3.92 1.26
CA LEU A 24 -19.95 2.78 0.62
C LEU A 24 -20.57 1.84 1.66
N ASP A 25 -21.67 1.20 1.29
CA ASP A 25 -22.34 0.16 2.08
C ASP A 25 -22.78 -1.04 1.22
N GLY A 26 -23.24 -2.11 1.88
CA GLY A 26 -23.79 -3.29 1.21
C GLY A 26 -22.85 -3.95 0.19
N GLU A 27 -23.43 -4.35 -0.95
CA GLU A 27 -22.73 -5.06 -2.02
C GLU A 27 -21.68 -4.20 -2.73
N GLU A 28 -21.87 -2.88 -2.77
CA GLU A 28 -20.90 -1.96 -3.38
C GLU A 28 -19.64 -1.87 -2.51
N HIS A 29 -19.80 -1.74 -1.19
CA HIS A 29 -18.67 -1.82 -0.26
C HIS A 29 -17.93 -3.14 -0.42
N GLN A 30 -18.63 -4.28 -0.52
CA GLN A 30 -18.00 -5.59 -0.63
C GLN A 30 -17.16 -5.73 -1.91
N GLN A 31 -17.68 -5.30 -3.06
CA GLN A 31 -16.94 -5.32 -4.33
C GLN A 31 -15.68 -4.44 -4.29
N HIS A 32 -15.80 -3.23 -3.74
CA HIS A 32 -14.66 -2.34 -3.58
C HIS A 32 -13.65 -2.89 -2.57
N TRP A 33 -14.13 -3.58 -1.52
CA TRP A 33 -13.27 -4.18 -0.52
C TRP A 33 -12.42 -5.31 -1.09
N GLU A 34 -12.97 -6.15 -1.97
CA GLU A 34 -12.21 -7.21 -2.65
C GLU A 34 -11.10 -6.63 -3.56
N ARG A 35 -11.38 -5.51 -4.24
CA ARG A 35 -10.38 -4.79 -5.05
C ARG A 35 -9.27 -4.23 -4.18
N TRP A 36 -9.63 -3.56 -3.08
CA TRP A 36 -8.66 -3.06 -2.11
C TRP A 36 -7.81 -4.20 -1.53
N ARG A 37 -8.44 -5.30 -1.12
CA ARG A 37 -7.75 -6.46 -0.55
C ARG A 37 -6.73 -7.04 -1.52
N THR A 38 -7.09 -7.19 -2.79
CA THR A 38 -6.17 -7.67 -3.83
C THR A 38 -4.95 -6.74 -3.99
N ALA A 39 -5.17 -5.42 -3.95
CA ALA A 39 -4.09 -4.44 -3.97
C ALA A 39 -3.20 -4.56 -2.72
N ALA A 40 -3.80 -4.71 -1.53
CA ALA A 40 -3.07 -4.86 -0.27
C ALA A 40 -2.22 -6.15 -0.24
N GLU A 41 -2.75 -7.27 -0.74
CA GLU A 41 -2.01 -8.54 -0.87
C GLU A 41 -0.82 -8.40 -1.83
N THR A 42 -1.00 -7.66 -2.93
CA THR A 42 0.08 -7.37 -3.89
C THR A 42 1.21 -6.56 -3.24
N VAL A 43 0.86 -5.52 -2.45
CA VAL A 43 1.84 -4.72 -1.68
C VAL A 43 2.60 -5.61 -0.70
N GLN A 44 1.89 -6.44 0.06
CA GLN A 44 2.52 -7.30 1.08
C GLN A 44 3.46 -8.34 0.47
N ALA A 45 3.08 -8.93 -0.66
CA ALA A 45 3.94 -9.86 -1.40
C ALA A 45 5.21 -9.15 -1.91
N ALA A 46 5.06 -7.93 -2.46
CA ALA A 46 6.18 -7.14 -2.96
C ALA A 46 7.15 -6.74 -1.82
N ILE A 47 6.62 -6.28 -0.68
CA ILE A 47 7.42 -5.97 0.52
C ILE A 47 8.13 -7.21 1.05
N THR A 48 7.44 -8.35 1.11
CA THR A 48 8.03 -9.61 1.59
C THR A 48 9.20 -10.04 0.72
N LYS A 49 9.06 -9.97 -0.61
CA LYS A 49 10.13 -10.26 -1.56
C LYS A 49 11.29 -9.27 -1.44
N ALA A 50 10.99 -7.97 -1.35
CA ALA A 50 12.02 -6.94 -1.21
C ALA A 50 12.75 -7.03 0.15
N ALA A 51 12.10 -7.58 1.17
CA ALA A 51 12.66 -7.76 2.50
C ALA A 51 13.63 -8.96 2.61
N GLU A 52 13.85 -9.75 1.55
CA GLU A 52 14.82 -10.84 1.57
C GLU A 52 16.22 -10.30 1.92
N GLY A 53 16.69 -10.60 3.14
CA GLY A 53 17.97 -10.11 3.67
C GLY A 53 17.92 -8.80 4.47
N GLN A 54 16.73 -8.25 4.74
CA GLN A 54 16.54 -7.08 5.62
C GLN A 54 15.33 -7.25 6.54
N ASN A 55 15.16 -6.33 7.49
CA ASN A 55 14.00 -6.36 8.38
C ASN A 55 12.72 -5.93 7.64
N ARG A 56 11.84 -6.91 7.35
CA ARG A 56 10.54 -6.67 6.68
C ARG A 56 9.71 -5.57 7.35
N TYR A 57 9.68 -5.55 8.69
CA TYR A 57 8.85 -4.59 9.43
C TYR A 57 9.36 -3.15 9.26
N GLU A 58 10.67 -2.94 9.25
CA GLU A 58 11.26 -1.62 9.01
C GLU A 58 11.04 -1.15 7.58
N LEU A 59 11.19 -2.07 6.60
CA LEU A 59 10.90 -1.77 5.20
C LEU A 59 9.43 -1.37 5.01
N GLU A 60 8.50 -2.14 5.57
CA GLU A 60 7.06 -1.87 5.51
C GLU A 60 6.72 -0.52 6.15
N ALA A 61 7.27 -0.22 7.33
CA ALA A 61 7.08 1.07 7.99
C ALA A 61 7.59 2.24 7.15
N ARG A 62 8.77 2.10 6.54
CA ARG A 62 9.35 3.11 5.63
C ARG A 62 8.46 3.35 4.41
N VAL A 63 7.99 2.28 3.78
CA VAL A 63 7.07 2.35 2.62
C VAL A 63 5.78 3.07 3.00
N LYS A 64 5.11 2.67 4.08
CA LYS A 64 3.86 3.30 4.55
C LYS A 64 4.05 4.77 4.91
N LYS A 65 5.16 5.10 5.58
CA LYS A 65 5.48 6.49 5.93
C LYS A 65 5.64 7.34 4.67
N ALA A 66 6.44 6.90 3.70
CA ALA A 66 6.67 7.65 2.46
C ALA A 66 5.44 7.70 1.53
N ALA A 67 4.57 6.68 1.59
CA ALA A 67 3.31 6.66 0.85
C ALA A 67 2.32 7.73 1.37
N ARG A 68 2.20 7.87 2.70
CA ARG A 68 1.18 8.71 3.37
C ARG A 68 1.68 10.11 3.72
N HIS A 69 2.97 10.25 3.91
CA HIS A 69 3.66 11.50 4.15
C HIS A 69 4.80 11.59 3.14
N PRO A 70 4.51 11.91 1.86
CA PRO A 70 5.57 12.39 0.98
C PRO A 70 6.22 13.55 1.73
N GLU A 71 7.52 13.47 1.99
CA GLU A 71 8.25 14.57 2.63
C GLU A 71 7.85 15.84 1.89
N THR A 72 7.12 16.71 2.59
CA THR A 72 6.92 18.07 2.12
C THR A 72 8.28 18.69 2.34
N GLU A 73 9.13 18.64 1.31
CA GLU A 73 10.36 19.41 1.29
C GLU A 73 9.95 20.87 1.55
N GLY A 74 10.28 21.35 2.75
CA GLY A 74 10.12 22.73 3.20
C GLY A 74 11.48 23.31 3.51
#